data_AF-A0A2D4J072-F1
#
_entry.id   AF-A0A2D4J072-F1
#
_cell.length_a   1.000
_cell.length_b   1.000
_cell.length_c   1.000
_cell.angle_alpha   90.00
_cell.angle_beta   90.00
_cell.angle_gamma   90.00
#
_symmetry.space_group_name_H-M   'P 1'
#
loop_
_entity.id
_entity.type
_entity.pdbx_description
1 polymer ?
#
loop_
_entity_poly.entity_id
_entity_poly.type
_entity_poly.pdbx_seq_one_letter_code
_entity_poly.pdbx_strand_id
1 'polypeptide(L)'
;ISDDILETLPSEVLSIEGAAICYYKDDIFIIGGWKNSDDTDKQYRKEAYRYCAEKKRWLLLPPMPQPRCRATACHVRIPFRSLHGNQKYPMPQNLIWKKERIRQMQEIQRHSLSLRRMPRSQIQC
;
A
#
# COMPACT_ATOMS: atom_id res chain seq x y z
N ILE A 1 16.98 -27.80 -16.30
CA ILE A 1 16.48 -26.80 -15.33
C ILE A 1 15.01 -26.69 -15.64
N SER A 2 14.14 -27.04 -14.69
CA SER A 2 12.69 -27.01 -14.90
C SER A 2 12.25 -25.57 -15.16
N ASP A 3 11.52 -25.35 -16.25
CA ASP A 3 10.93 -24.06 -16.60
C ASP A 3 9.61 -23.82 -15.84
N ASP A 4 9.24 -24.71 -14.91
CA ASP A 4 8.00 -24.58 -14.15
C ASP A 4 8.13 -23.48 -13.09
N ILE A 5 7.43 -22.38 -13.35
CA ILE A 5 7.28 -21.25 -12.44
C ILE A 5 6.82 -21.67 -11.04
N LEU A 6 6.00 -22.72 -10.95
CA LEU A 6 5.45 -23.23 -9.69
C LEU A 6 6.51 -23.91 -8.83
N GLU A 7 7.50 -24.56 -9.44
CA GLU A 7 8.60 -25.20 -8.71
C GLU A 7 9.58 -24.18 -8.12
N THR A 8 9.59 -22.94 -8.65
CA THR A 8 10.48 -21.87 -8.19
C THR A 8 9.85 -20.91 -7.18
N LEU A 9 8.59 -21.15 -6.77
CA LEU A 9 7.88 -20.29 -5.82
C LEU A 9 8.68 -20.12 -4.50
N PRO A 10 8.78 -18.89 -3.97
CA PRO A 10 9.39 -18.68 -2.66
C PRO A 10 8.68 -19.52 -1.60
N SER A 11 9.42 -20.16 -0.71
CA SER A 11 8.85 -21.02 0.33
C SER A 11 7.88 -20.26 1.24
N GLU A 12 8.09 -18.95 1.42
CA GLU A 12 7.19 -18.08 2.15
C GLU A 12 5.83 -17.90 1.49
N VAL A 13 5.72 -18.13 0.18
CA VAL A 13 4.48 -18.00 -0.61
C VAL A 13 3.70 -19.31 -0.65
N LEU A 14 4.36 -20.46 -0.51
CA LEU A 14 3.67 -21.77 -0.57
C LEU A 14 2.61 -21.98 0.51
N SER A 15 2.68 -21.23 1.62
CA SER A 15 1.79 -21.37 2.77
C SER A 15 0.88 -20.16 3.02
N ILE A 16 0.82 -19.20 2.08
CA ILE A 16 -0.05 -18.03 2.24
C ILE A 16 -1.43 -18.29 1.66
N GLU A 17 -2.44 -17.88 2.42
CA GLU A 17 -3.82 -17.85 1.99
C GLU A 17 -4.26 -16.40 1.75
N GLY A 18 -5.29 -16.22 0.92
CA GLY A 18 -5.92 -14.92 0.70
C GLY A 18 -4.99 -13.83 0.13
N ALA A 19 -3.86 -14.21 -0.48
CA ALA A 19 -3.00 -13.29 -1.20
C ALA A 19 -3.70 -12.75 -2.46
N ALA A 20 -3.43 -11.52 -2.82
CA ALA A 20 -3.87 -10.95 -4.08
C ALA A 20 -2.84 -11.26 -5.18
N ILE A 21 -3.31 -11.59 -6.39
CA ILE A 21 -2.46 -11.85 -7.55
C ILE A 21 -2.73 -10.79 -8.60
N CYS A 22 -1.67 -10.30 -9.25
CA CYS A 22 -1.78 -9.42 -10.41
C CYS A 22 -0.80 -9.87 -11.49
N TYR A 23 -1.26 -9.81 -12.74
CA TYR A 23 -0.43 -10.03 -13.91
C TYR A 23 -0.22 -8.70 -14.63
N TYR A 24 1.01 -8.43 -15.07
CA TYR A 24 1.31 -7.26 -15.88
C TYR A 24 2.50 -7.53 -16.81
N LYS A 25 2.28 -7.32 -18.11
CA LYS A 25 3.19 -7.72 -19.18
C LYS A 25 3.43 -9.23 -19.12
N ASP A 26 4.57 -9.68 -18.62
CA ASP A 26 4.87 -11.10 -18.44
C ASP A 26 5.23 -11.44 -16.98
N ASP A 27 5.21 -10.43 -16.11
CA ASP A 27 5.54 -10.59 -14.70
C ASP A 27 4.28 -10.92 -13.88
N ILE A 28 4.46 -11.78 -12.88
CA ILE A 28 3.42 -12.15 -11.92
C ILE A 28 3.74 -11.51 -10.58
N PHE A 29 2.72 -10.97 -9.92
CA PHE A 29 2.83 -10.34 -8.62
C PHE A 29 1.96 -11.09 -7.62
N ILE A 30 2.52 -11.37 -6.45
CA ILE A 30 1.82 -11.96 -5.31
C ILE A 30 1.91 -10.97 -4.16
N ILE A 31 0.78 -10.56 -3.60
CA ILE A 31 0.69 -9.41 -2.71
C ILE A 31 -0.05 -9.80 -1.43
N GLY A 32 0.62 -9.67 -0.29
CA GLY A 32 0.04 -9.87 1.03
C GLY A 32 -0.40 -11.31 1.26
N GLY A 33 -1.60 -11.48 1.81
CA GLY A 33 -2.13 -12.73 2.31
C GLY A 33 -1.93 -12.88 3.82
N TRP A 34 -2.13 -14.08 4.30
CA TRP A 34 -1.92 -14.44 5.69
C TRP A 34 -1.42 -15.88 5.77
N LYS A 35 -0.64 -16.19 6.79
CA LYS A 35 -0.18 -17.55 7.06
C LYS A 35 -0.85 -18.07 8.33
N ASN A 36 -1.30 -19.32 8.31
CA ASN A 36 -1.64 -20.04 9.53
C ASN A 36 -0.34 -20.31 10.30
N SER A 37 -0.16 -19.65 11.44
CA SER A 37 0.81 -20.08 12.45
C SER A 37 0.13 -21.07 13.39
N ASP A 38 0.92 -21.96 14.00
CA ASP A 38 0.45 -22.82 15.10
C ASP A 38 0.03 -21.98 16.33
N ASP A 39 0.48 -20.73 16.37
CA ASP A 39 0.03 -19.73 17.32
C ASP A 39 -1.34 -19.18 16.91
N THR A 40 -2.21 -18.89 17.88
CA THR A 40 -3.64 -18.58 17.67
C THR A 40 -3.89 -17.30 16.87
N ASP A 41 -2.84 -16.51 16.62
CA ASP A 41 -2.91 -15.25 15.89
C ASP A 41 -2.63 -15.42 14.39
N LYS A 42 -3.57 -14.96 13.56
CA LYS A 42 -3.38 -14.90 12.11
C LYS A 42 -2.26 -13.93 11.75
N GLN A 43 -1.19 -14.42 11.16
CA GLN A 43 -0.08 -13.57 10.72
C GLN A 43 -0.34 -12.98 9.33
N TYR A 44 -0.85 -11.75 9.28
CA TYR A 44 -1.07 -11.02 8.04
C TYR A 44 0.23 -10.46 7.44
N ARG A 45 0.37 -10.55 6.12
CA ARG A 45 1.62 -10.26 5.39
C ARG A 45 1.61 -8.88 4.74
N LYS A 46 2.78 -8.23 4.75
CA LYS A 46 3.05 -6.94 4.09
C LYS A 46 3.87 -7.10 2.82
N GLU A 47 4.46 -8.27 2.64
CA GLU A 47 5.36 -8.62 1.57
C GLU A 47 4.63 -8.67 0.23
N ALA A 48 5.37 -8.36 -0.82
CA ALA A 48 4.95 -8.57 -2.19
C ALA A 48 6.10 -9.20 -2.96
N TYR A 49 5.80 -10.17 -3.81
CA TYR A 49 6.76 -10.87 -4.63
C TYR A 49 6.45 -10.61 -6.10
N ARG A 50 7.50 -10.48 -6.90
CA ARG A 50 7.40 -10.39 -8.37
C ARG A 50 8.19 -11.53 -8.99
N TYR A 51 7.54 -12.31 -9.83
CA TYR A 51 8.23 -13.15 -10.80
C TYR A 51 8.66 -12.28 -11.98
N CYS A 52 9.96 -12.19 -12.22
CA CYS A 52 10.51 -11.53 -13.39
C CYS A 52 10.69 -12.56 -14.50
N ALA A 53 9.83 -12.54 -15.51
CA ALA A 53 9.85 -13.53 -16.58
C ALA A 53 11.15 -13.50 -17.40
N GLU A 54 11.67 -12.30 -17.67
CA GLU A 54 12.95 -12.10 -18.36
C GLU A 54 14.12 -12.79 -17.62
N LYS A 55 14.12 -12.71 -16.29
CA LYS A 55 15.19 -13.25 -15.44
C LYS A 55 14.86 -14.63 -14.87
N LYS A 56 13.69 -15.18 -15.20
CA LYS A 56 13.13 -16.43 -14.68
C LYS A 56 13.31 -16.60 -13.17
N ARG A 57 13.04 -15.55 -12.39
CA ARG A 57 13.25 -15.58 -10.93
C ARG A 57 12.29 -14.69 -10.15
N TRP A 58 12.02 -15.11 -8.92
CA TRP A 58 11.27 -14.33 -7.95
C TRP A 58 12.12 -13.24 -7.28
N LEU A 59 11.47 -12.12 -6.98
CA LEU A 59 12.04 -10.94 -6.35
C LEU A 59 11.12 -10.49 -5.23
N LEU A 60 11.65 -10.36 -4.02
CA LEU A 60 10.96 -9.65 -2.94
C LEU A 60 10.94 -8.15 -3.24
N LEU A 61 9.75 -7.57 -3.27
CA LEU A 61 9.54 -6.14 -3.45
C LEU A 61 9.56 -5.41 -2.09
N PRO A 62 9.73 -4.08 -2.08
CA PRO A 62 9.53 -3.29 -0.87
C PRO A 62 8.17 -3.57 -0.23
N PRO A 63 8.11 -3.76 1.10
CA PRO A 63 6.88 -4.14 1.77
C PRO A 63 5.85 -3.01 1.74
N MET A 64 4.58 -3.40 1.79
CA MET A 64 3.47 -2.46 1.92
C MET A 64 3.47 -1.78 3.30
N PRO A 65 2.98 -0.53 3.42
CA PRO A 65 2.85 0.15 4.71
C PRO A 65 1.97 -0.61 5.72
N GLN A 66 0.91 -1.26 5.21
CA GLN A 66 -0.06 -2.04 5.98
C GLN A 66 -0.26 -3.41 5.33
N PRO A 67 -0.54 -4.47 6.11
CA PRO A 67 -0.79 -5.78 5.56
C PRO A 67 -2.10 -5.81 4.77
N ARG A 68 -2.20 -6.70 3.80
CA ARG A 68 -3.42 -6.88 2.98
C ARG A 68 -3.75 -8.35 2.90
N CYS A 69 -5.03 -8.69 3.03
CA CYS A 69 -5.53 -10.06 2.88
C CYS A 69 -6.92 -10.02 2.25
N ARG A 70 -7.21 -11.00 1.39
CA ARG A 70 -8.44 -11.09 0.58
C ARG A 70 -8.70 -9.82 -0.24
N ALA A 71 -7.63 -9.14 -0.62
CA ALA A 71 -7.69 -7.96 -1.48
C ALA A 71 -7.75 -8.38 -2.96
N THR A 72 -8.27 -7.49 -3.81
CA THR A 72 -8.14 -7.62 -5.27
C THR A 72 -6.99 -6.73 -5.75
N ALA A 73 -6.19 -7.23 -6.68
CA ALA A 73 -5.14 -6.48 -7.33
C ALA A 73 -5.37 -6.47 -8.84
N CYS A 74 -5.17 -5.30 -9.46
CA CYS A 74 -5.15 -5.17 -10.91
C CYS A 74 -4.18 -4.05 -11.29
N HIS A 75 -3.59 -4.18 -12.47
CA HIS A 75 -2.78 -3.11 -13.04
C HIS A 75 -3.67 -2.14 -13.80
N VAL A 76 -3.59 -0.85 -13.47
CA VAL A 76 -4.30 0.22 -14.15
C VAL A 76 -3.29 1.30 -14.55
N ARG A 77 -3.29 1.68 -15.83
CA ARG A 77 -2.53 2.83 -16.32
C ARG A 77 -3.43 4.07 -16.29
N ILE A 78 -3.26 4.92 -15.28
CA ILE A 78 -3.99 6.19 -15.20
C ILE A 78 -3.16 7.24 -15.96
N PRO A 79 -3.71 7.88 -17.02
CA PRO A 79 -3.02 8.98 -17.69
C PRO A 79 -2.74 10.12 -16.70
N PHE A 80 -1.51 10.67 -16.73
CA PHE A 80 -1.10 11.74 -15.81
C PHE A 80 -2.02 12.97 -15.86
N ARG A 81 -2.60 13.27 -17.03
CA ARG A 81 -3.60 14.34 -17.20
C ARG A 81 -4.86 14.11 -16.38
N SER A 82 -5.23 12.85 -16.13
CA SER A 82 -6.39 12.49 -15.32
C SER A 82 -6.14 12.67 -13.82
N LEU A 83 -4.87 12.69 -13.38
CA LEU A 83 -4.51 13.00 -11.98
C LEU A 83 -4.57 14.51 -11.69
N HIS A 84 -4.51 15.35 -12.73
CA HIS A 84 -4.67 16.81 -12.66
C HIS A 84 -6.06 17.25 -13.12
N GLY A 85 -6.99 16.31 -13.28
CA GLY A 85 -8.34 16.61 -13.73
C GLY A 85 -9.14 17.34 -12.65
N ASN A 86 -9.94 18.32 -13.07
CA ASN A 86 -11.02 18.82 -12.24
C ASN A 86 -12.00 17.67 -11.96
N GLN A 87 -12.44 17.56 -10.70
CA GLN A 87 -13.43 16.59 -10.25
C GLN A 87 -14.70 16.71 -11.13
N LYS A 88 -14.81 15.85 -12.15
CA LYS A 88 -15.89 15.91 -13.16
C LYS A 88 -17.24 15.44 -12.62
N TYR A 89 -17.22 14.51 -11.68
CA TYR A 89 -18.41 13.97 -11.03
C TYR A 89 -18.48 14.43 -9.58
N PRO A 90 -19.66 14.71 -9.00
CA PRO A 90 -19.74 15.11 -7.60
C PRO A 90 -19.07 14.07 -6.71
N MET A 91 -18.27 14.54 -5.74
CA MET A 91 -17.68 13.65 -4.75
C MET A 91 -18.80 13.01 -3.91
N PRO A 92 -18.79 11.69 -3.69
CA PRO A 92 -19.69 11.04 -2.74
C PRO A 92 -19.62 11.71 -1.36
N GLN A 93 -20.76 11.84 -0.69
CA GLN A 93 -20.88 12.57 0.58
C GLN A 93 -19.85 12.11 1.62
N ASN A 94 -19.69 10.80 1.82
CA ASN A 94 -18.70 10.24 2.74
C ASN A 94 -17.24 10.68 2.46
N LEU A 95 -16.89 10.91 1.19
CA LEU A 95 -15.55 11.39 0.80
C LEU A 95 -15.39 12.90 0.99
N ILE A 96 -16.46 13.68 0.83
CA ILE A 96 -16.48 15.12 1.15
C ILE A 96 -16.11 15.32 2.62
N TRP A 97 -16.82 14.62 3.51
CA TRP A 97 -16.59 14.70 4.96
C TRP A 97 -15.18 14.26 5.34
N LYS A 98 -14.67 13.20 4.71
CA LYS A 98 -13.28 12.75 4.91
C LYS A 98 -12.27 13.81 4.47
N LYS A 99 -12.50 14.47 3.34
CA LYS A 99 -11.64 15.54 2.81
C LYS A 99 -11.65 16.76 3.73
N GLU A 100 -12.82 17.18 4.22
CA GLU A 100 -12.96 18.29 5.18
C GLU A 100 -12.23 17.97 6.48
N ARG A 101 -12.39 16.76 7.02
CA ARG A 101 -11.70 16.33 8.24
C ARG A 101 -10.18 16.34 8.08
N ILE A 102 -9.67 15.87 6.94
CA ILE A 102 -8.22 15.92 6.64
C ILE A 102 -7.73 17.37 6.57
N ARG A 103 -8.49 18.25 5.93
CA ARG A 103 -8.16 19.68 5.83
C ARG A 103 -8.11 20.35 7.21
N GLN A 104 -9.12 20.12 8.05
CA GLN A 104 -9.16 20.64 9.43
C GLN A 104 -7.97 20.14 10.25
N MET A 105 -7.64 18.84 10.19
CA MET A 105 -6.48 18.30 10.90
C MET A 105 -5.16 18.94 10.44
N GLN A 106 -4.99 19.17 9.13
CA GLN A 106 -3.81 19.83 8.59
C GLN A 106 -3.71 21.30 9.02
N GLU A 107 -4.83 22.00 9.12
CA GLU A 107 -4.89 23.38 9.59
C GLU A 107 -4.53 23.48 11.07
N ILE A 108 -5.07 22.60 11.91
CA ILE A 108 -4.68 22.47 13.33
C ILE A 108 -3.19 22.18 13.45
N GLN A 109 -2.65 21.25 12.67
CA GLN A 109 -1.22 20.95 12.65
C GLN A 109 -0.39 22.18 12.25
N ARG A 110 -0.79 22.94 11.22
CA ARG A 110 -0.10 24.19 10.84
C ARG A 110 -0.14 25.23 11.95
N HIS A 111 -1.29 25.45 12.59
CA HIS A 111 -1.43 26.40 13.69
C HIS A 111 -0.60 25.99 14.91
N SER A 112 -0.57 24.71 15.25
CA SER A 112 0.29 24.21 16.35
C SER A 112 1.78 24.42 16.05
N LEU A 113 2.20 24.22 14.80
CA LEU A 113 3.58 24.44 14.38
C LEU A 113 3.96 25.94 14.35
N SER A 114 3.03 26.83 13.98
CA SER A 114 3.27 28.28 14.02
C SER A 114 3.34 28.82 15.45
N LEU A 115 2.48 28.33 16.36
CA LEU A 115 2.51 28.71 17.77
C LEU A 115 3.81 28.25 18.46
N ARG A 116 4.34 27.07 18.09
CA ARG A 116 5.64 26.60 18.59
C ARG A 116 6.84 27.40 18.08
N ARG A 117 6.69 28.17 17.01
CA ARG A 117 7.74 29.03 16.42
C ARG A 117 7.72 30.47 16.93
N MET A 118 6.76 30.85 17.77
CA MET A 118 6.77 32.16 18.42
C MET A 118 7.87 32.18 19.50
N PRO A 119 8.85 33.11 19.45
CA PRO A 119 9.81 33.24 20.54
C PRO A 119 9.04 33.60 21.81
N ARG A 120 9.22 32.81 22.88
CA ARG A 120 8.77 33.22 24.21
C ARG A 120 9.55 34.50 24.57
N SER A 121 8.89 35.66 24.51
CA SER A 121 9.42 36.88 25.11
C SER A 121 9.67 36.60 26.60
N GLN A 122 10.93 36.49 27.00
CA GLN A 122 11.32 36.45 28.41
C GLN A 122 10.91 37.79 29.02
N ILE A 123 9.85 37.78 29.83
CA ILE A 123 9.60 38.85 30.80
C ILE A 123 10.50 38.50 31.99
N GLN A 124 11.57 39.28 32.15
CA GLN A 124 12.48 39.21 33.27
C GLN A 124 12.00 40.26 34.29
N CYS A 125 11.58 39.80 35.48
CA CYS A 125 11.45 40.64 36.67
C CYS A 125 12.69 40.45 37.54
#